data_AF-A0A377TGE5-F1
#
_entry.id   AF-A0A377TGE5-F1
#
_cell.length_a   1.000
_cell.length_b   1.000
_cell.length_c   1.000
_cell.angle_alpha   90.00
_cell.angle_beta   90.00
_cell.angle_gamma   90.00
#
_symmetry.space_group_name_H-M   'P 1'
#
loop_
_entity.id
_entity.type
_entity.pdbx_description
1 polymer ?
#
loop_
_entity_poly.entity_id
_entity_poly.type
_entity_poly.pdbx_seq_one_letter_code
_entity_poly.pdbx_strand_id
1 'polypeptide(L)'
;MVSGLQSVFDLSSPGLVEVRCRRRNEQGSNNARDSMFWQALRGRLLSRPTSYAGISTIGITVETGGQLAAQSDKRVSVVATRNYDGGGDRTISGAFLHLARSLGYRDDQIDIAALSTLEATYWTPRGEYFDHQASSDSTSAKDIFDKIAEAGMGYFLLSDGLLSVGREGVKSWTGIITPQDTVEEMQTSFRVPSEDDLMAWM
;
A
#
# COMPACT_ATOMS: atom_id res chain seq x y z
N MET A 1 34.99 -4.72 32.73
CA MET A 1 34.99 -5.42 31.43
C MET A 1 33.92 -6.51 31.52
N VAL A 2 32.80 -6.37 30.82
CA VAL A 2 31.72 -7.38 30.84
C VAL A 2 32.09 -8.43 29.78
N SER A 3 32.50 -9.62 30.20
CA SER A 3 32.76 -10.73 29.28
C SER A 3 31.43 -11.42 28.94
N GLY A 4 30.97 -11.30 27.69
CA GLY A 4 29.86 -12.09 27.17
C GLY A 4 30.36 -13.43 26.64
N LEU A 5 29.66 -14.53 26.95
CA LEU A 5 29.89 -15.84 26.34
C LEU A 5 28.78 -16.11 25.33
N GLN A 6 29.14 -16.41 24.08
CA GLN A 6 28.20 -16.84 23.04
C GLN A 6 28.62 -18.23 22.56
N SER A 7 27.66 -19.15 22.50
CA SER A 7 27.86 -20.53 22.06
C SER A 7 26.70 -20.99 21.20
N VAL A 8 27.01 -21.67 20.10
CA VAL A 8 26.03 -22.20 19.12
C VAL A 8 25.92 -23.70 19.34
N PHE A 9 24.69 -24.22 19.31
CA PHE A 9 24.40 -25.65 19.48
C PHE A 9 23.52 -26.12 18.31
N ASP A 10 23.95 -27.18 17.64
CA ASP A 10 23.13 -27.87 16.64
C ASP A 10 22.34 -28.99 17.31
N LEU A 11 21.03 -29.00 17.07
CA LEU A 11 20.12 -30.03 17.60
C LEU A 11 19.91 -31.10 16.54
N SER A 12 19.90 -32.37 16.95
CA SER A 12 19.65 -33.50 16.05
C SER A 12 18.21 -33.56 15.54
N SER A 13 17.26 -32.94 16.23
CA SER A 13 15.85 -32.86 15.83
C SER A 13 15.21 -31.53 16.27
N PRO A 14 14.22 -31.00 15.52
CA PRO A 14 13.42 -29.86 15.97
C PRO A 14 12.67 -30.18 17.28
N GLY A 15 12.64 -29.24 18.22
CA GLY A 15 11.94 -29.44 19.49
C GLY A 15 11.93 -28.20 20.38
N LEU A 16 11.13 -28.26 21.44
CA LEU A 16 11.19 -27.31 22.54
C LEU A 16 12.49 -27.54 23.32
N VAL A 17 13.27 -26.48 23.49
CA VAL A 17 14.56 -26.54 24.20
C VAL A 17 14.48 -25.71 25.46
N GLU A 18 14.80 -26.35 26.58
CA GLU A 18 15.06 -25.66 27.83
C GLU A 18 16.58 -25.52 28.02
N VAL A 19 17.05 -24.29 28.24
CA VAL A 19 18.46 -24.02 28.53
C VAL A 19 18.59 -23.56 29.97
N ARG A 20 19.39 -24.27 30.77
CA ARG A 20 19.75 -23.88 32.13
C ARG A 20 21.25 -23.63 32.22
N CYS A 21 21.62 -22.42 32.62
CA CYS A 21 23.01 -22.07 32.85
C CYS A 21 23.25 -21.87 34.35
N ARG A 22 24.35 -22.42 34.86
CA ARG A 22 24.81 -22.22 36.23
C ARG A 22 26.30 -21.96 36.23
N ARG A 23 26.72 -20.92 36.95
CA ARG A 23 28.15 -20.64 37.19
C ARG A 23 28.81 -21.79 37.96
N ARG A 24 30.03 -22.16 37.55
CA ARG A 24 30.88 -23.15 38.25
C ARG A 24 32.09 -22.54 38.98
N ASN A 25 32.43 -21.28 38.73
CA ASN A 25 33.61 -20.63 39.32
C ASN A 25 33.31 -20.07 40.72
N GLU A 26 34.29 -20.09 41.62
CA GLU A 26 34.20 -19.48 42.95
C GLU A 26 33.93 -17.97 42.88
N GLN A 27 33.17 -17.45 43.84
CA GLN A 27 32.82 -16.04 43.94
C GLN A 27 34.08 -15.22 44.26
N GLY A 28 34.34 -14.15 43.50
CA GLY A 28 35.54 -13.35 43.67
C GLY A 28 35.52 -12.53 44.96
N SER A 29 36.69 -12.35 45.59
CA SER A 29 36.85 -11.61 46.86
C SER A 29 36.95 -10.10 46.63
N ASN A 30 35.91 -9.42 46.12
CA ASN A 30 35.89 -7.95 46.14
C ASN A 30 34.53 -7.27 45.85
N ASN A 31 33.42 -7.70 46.48
CA ASN A 31 32.09 -7.07 46.29
C ASN A 31 31.67 -6.88 44.81
N ALA A 32 32.26 -7.67 43.89
CA ALA A 32 31.88 -7.65 42.50
C ALA A 32 30.44 -8.18 42.40
N ARG A 33 29.55 -7.41 41.77
CA ARG A 33 28.20 -7.88 41.43
C ARG A 33 28.32 -8.93 40.35
N ASP A 34 28.47 -10.16 40.81
CA ASP A 34 28.75 -11.37 40.05
C ASP A 34 27.47 -12.05 39.52
N SER A 35 26.43 -11.27 39.24
CA SER A 35 25.16 -11.73 38.71
C SER A 35 25.26 -12.05 37.22
N MET A 36 24.97 -13.29 36.85
CA MET A 36 24.79 -13.69 35.45
C MET A 36 23.37 -13.37 35.01
N PHE A 37 23.22 -12.54 33.98
CA PHE A 37 21.94 -12.25 33.36
C PHE A 37 21.80 -12.98 32.04
N TRP A 38 20.64 -13.58 31.81
CA TRP A 38 20.28 -14.11 30.50
C TRP A 38 19.98 -12.95 29.55
N GLN A 39 20.70 -12.86 28.43
CA GLN A 39 20.50 -11.77 27.48
C GLN A 39 19.47 -12.15 26.39
N ALA A 40 19.63 -13.30 25.73
CA ALA A 40 18.74 -13.73 24.65
C ALA A 40 18.88 -15.23 24.34
N LEU A 41 17.78 -15.86 23.94
CA LEU A 41 17.75 -17.14 23.23
C LEU A 41 17.28 -16.87 21.79
N ARG A 42 18.01 -17.34 20.78
CA ARG A 42 17.61 -17.21 19.37
C ARG A 42 17.58 -18.59 18.73
N GLY A 43 16.47 -18.94 18.10
CA GLY A 43 16.32 -20.15 17.30
C GLY A 43 16.29 -19.81 15.81
N ARG A 44 16.87 -20.68 14.97
CA ARG A 44 16.75 -20.57 13.52
C ARG A 44 15.47 -21.27 13.08
N LEU A 45 14.55 -20.55 12.43
CA LEU A 45 13.41 -21.17 11.76
C LEU A 45 13.91 -21.96 10.54
N LEU A 46 13.82 -23.30 10.62
CA LEU A 46 14.27 -24.22 9.57
C LEU A 46 13.25 -24.34 8.43
N SER A 47 11.96 -24.40 8.76
CA SER A 47 10.87 -24.44 7.79
C SER A 47 10.32 -23.02 7.57
N ARG A 48 10.80 -22.36 6.53
CA ARG A 48 10.17 -21.13 6.03
C ARG A 48 9.45 -21.43 4.72
N PRO A 49 8.23 -20.94 4.50
CA PRO A 49 7.63 -20.93 3.17
C PRO A 49 8.60 -20.23 2.20
N THR A 50 8.94 -20.87 1.09
CA THR A 50 9.78 -20.27 0.04
C THR A 50 9.02 -19.27 -0.81
N SER A 51 7.68 -19.30 -0.74
CA SER A 51 6.79 -18.42 -1.46
C SER A 51 5.44 -18.35 -0.76
N TYR A 52 4.78 -17.20 -0.86
CA TYR A 52 3.38 -17.03 -0.51
C TYR A 52 2.61 -16.77 -1.81
N ALA A 53 1.57 -17.56 -2.08
CA ALA A 53 0.78 -17.37 -3.30
C ALA A 53 0.08 -16.01 -3.28
N GLY A 54 0.14 -15.28 -4.39
CA GLY A 54 -0.50 -13.96 -4.53
C GLY A 54 0.17 -12.81 -3.77
N ILE A 55 1.37 -13.02 -3.21
CA ILE A 55 2.11 -11.97 -2.50
C ILE A 55 3.52 -11.84 -3.09
N SER A 56 3.89 -10.63 -3.51
CA SER A 56 5.25 -10.30 -3.88
C SER A 56 6.10 -10.11 -2.62
N THR A 57 7.16 -10.91 -2.48
CA THR A 57 8.09 -10.79 -1.34
C THR A 57 9.32 -10.02 -1.76
N ILE A 58 9.74 -9.05 -0.92
CA ILE A 58 10.97 -8.29 -1.12
C ILE A 58 11.91 -8.59 0.06
N GLY A 59 13.09 -9.13 -0.24
CA GLY A 59 14.14 -9.36 0.75
C GLY A 59 15.12 -8.20 0.75
N ILE A 60 15.24 -7.48 1.87
CA ILE A 60 16.19 -6.37 2.03
C ILE A 60 17.26 -6.81 3.03
N THR A 61 18.52 -6.86 2.59
CA THR A 61 19.66 -7.03 3.50
C THR A 61 20.20 -5.65 3.82
N VAL A 62 20.13 -5.26 5.09
CA VAL A 62 20.65 -3.97 5.56
C VAL A 62 21.90 -4.23 6.38
N GLU A 63 23.04 -3.76 5.90
CA GLU A 63 24.28 -3.73 6.69
C GLU A 63 24.36 -2.41 7.44
N THR A 64 24.41 -2.48 8.76
CA THR A 64 24.49 -1.30 9.63
C THR A 64 25.73 -1.35 10.50
N GLY A 65 26.46 -0.22 10.59
CA GLY A 65 27.47 -0.01 11.63
C GLY A 65 26.86 -0.11 13.03
N GLY A 66 27.68 -0.45 14.04
CA GLY A 66 27.32 -1.03 15.35
C GLY A 66 26.35 -0.30 16.30
N GLN A 67 25.46 0.56 15.82
CA GLN A 67 24.39 1.19 16.59
C GLN A 67 23.09 1.17 15.78
N LEU A 68 22.45 -0.01 15.74
CA LEU A 68 21.06 -0.15 15.33
C LEU A 68 20.19 0.25 16.53
N ALA A 69 20.01 1.56 16.72
CA ALA A 69 19.18 2.09 17.79
C ALA A 69 17.73 1.59 17.64
N ALA A 70 16.98 1.54 18.75
CA ALA A 70 15.62 1.00 18.86
C ALA A 70 14.54 1.68 17.96
N GLN A 71 14.93 2.57 17.05
CA GLN A 71 14.06 3.21 16.04
C GLN A 71 14.43 2.87 14.59
N SER A 72 15.12 1.75 14.38
CA SER A 72 15.52 1.33 13.03
C SER A 72 14.33 0.97 12.13
N ASP A 73 13.18 0.62 12.73
CA ASP A 73 11.91 0.35 12.04
C ASP A 73 11.38 1.57 11.25
N LYS A 74 11.78 2.79 11.62
CA LYS A 74 11.38 4.02 10.91
C LYS A 74 12.30 4.40 9.74
N ARG A 75 13.34 3.62 9.45
CA ARG A 75 14.35 3.98 8.44
C ARG A 75 14.07 3.38 7.07
N VAL A 76 13.12 2.46 6.96
CA VAL A 76 12.72 1.84 5.69
C VAL A 76 11.27 2.22 5.42
N SER A 77 11.05 2.92 4.32
CA SER A 77 9.72 3.20 3.78
C SER A 77 9.66 2.68 2.36
N VAL A 78 8.56 2.02 2.00
CA VAL A 78 8.32 1.49 0.66
C VAL A 78 6.99 2.03 0.16
N VAL A 79 7.03 2.73 -0.97
CA VAL A 79 5.84 3.03 -1.76
C VAL A 79 5.75 1.96 -2.83
N ALA A 80 4.97 0.93 -2.58
CA ALA A 80 4.79 -0.16 -3.53
C ALA A 80 3.74 0.24 -4.58
N THR A 81 4.16 0.28 -5.85
CA THR A 81 3.26 0.46 -6.98
C THR A 81 2.70 -0.89 -7.40
N ARG A 82 1.37 -0.99 -7.52
CA ARG A 82 0.74 -2.20 -8.03
C ARG A 82 0.82 -2.22 -9.55
N ASN A 83 1.44 -3.27 -10.08
CA ASN A 83 1.39 -3.60 -11.49
C ASN A 83 0.23 -4.57 -11.72
N TYR A 84 -0.66 -4.23 -12.66
CA TYR A 84 -1.78 -5.08 -13.03
C TYR A 84 -1.46 -5.83 -14.31
N ASP A 85 -1.63 -7.16 -14.28
CA ASP A 85 -1.45 -8.01 -15.46
C ASP A 85 -2.33 -7.52 -16.62
N GLY A 86 -1.66 -7.12 -17.72
CA GLY A 86 -2.29 -6.63 -18.94
C GLY A 86 -2.65 -5.14 -18.97
N GLY A 87 -2.60 -4.43 -17.83
CA GLY A 87 -2.87 -2.99 -17.74
C GLY A 87 -1.60 -2.15 -17.60
N GLY A 88 -0.57 -2.67 -16.92
CA GLY A 88 0.62 -1.89 -16.57
C GLY A 88 0.51 -1.25 -15.19
N ASP A 89 1.38 -0.30 -14.90
CA ASP A 89 1.48 0.30 -13.58
C ASP A 89 0.33 1.28 -13.33
N ARG A 90 -0.43 1.07 -12.24
CA ARG A 90 -1.48 1.99 -11.75
C ARG A 90 -2.63 2.28 -12.71
N THR A 91 -2.77 1.51 -13.79
CA THR A 91 -3.84 1.70 -14.78
C THR A 91 -5.21 1.36 -14.22
N ILE A 92 -6.21 2.12 -14.64
CA ILE A 92 -7.59 1.99 -14.18
C ILE A 92 -8.23 0.72 -14.76
N SER A 93 -8.04 0.48 -16.06
CA SER A 93 -8.47 -0.74 -16.74
C SER A 93 -7.87 -2.00 -16.11
N GLY A 94 -6.57 -1.98 -15.79
CA GLY A 94 -5.89 -3.07 -15.11
C GLY A 94 -6.46 -3.36 -13.72
N ALA A 95 -6.75 -2.31 -12.94
CA ALA A 95 -7.38 -2.44 -11.63
C ALA A 95 -8.78 -3.07 -11.73
N PHE A 96 -9.58 -2.62 -12.70
CA PHE A 96 -10.92 -3.13 -12.96
C PHE A 96 -10.91 -4.62 -13.32
N LEU A 97 -10.05 -5.01 -14.27
CA LEU A 97 -9.90 -6.40 -14.70
C LEU A 97 -9.41 -7.29 -13.55
N HIS A 98 -8.47 -6.78 -12.74
CA HIS A 98 -7.98 -7.52 -11.59
C HIS A 98 -9.08 -7.81 -10.57
N LEU A 99 -9.90 -6.81 -10.23
CA LEU A 99 -11.02 -6.98 -9.32
C LEU A 99 -12.06 -7.96 -9.88
N ALA A 100 -12.46 -7.79 -11.15
CA ALA A 100 -13.44 -8.67 -11.79
C ALA A 100 -12.97 -10.13 -11.81
N ARG A 101 -11.72 -10.39 -12.20
CA ARG A 101 -11.15 -11.74 -12.22
C ARG A 101 -11.02 -12.33 -10.81
N SER A 102 -10.68 -11.52 -9.80
CA SER A 102 -10.62 -11.97 -8.41
C SER A 102 -11.97 -12.43 -7.85
N LEU A 103 -13.07 -11.88 -8.38
CA LEU A 103 -14.44 -12.27 -8.05
C LEU A 103 -14.96 -13.45 -8.88
N GLY A 104 -14.16 -13.95 -9.83
CA GLY A 104 -14.48 -15.10 -10.67
C GLY A 104 -15.21 -14.77 -11.98
N TYR A 105 -15.29 -13.50 -12.38
CA TYR A 105 -15.82 -13.15 -13.70
C TYR A 105 -14.86 -13.57 -14.80
N ARG A 106 -15.42 -14.08 -15.89
CA ARG A 106 -14.69 -14.40 -17.11
C ARG A 106 -14.52 -13.16 -17.99
N ASP A 107 -13.51 -13.18 -18.84
CA ASP A 107 -13.20 -12.08 -19.75
C ASP A 107 -14.34 -11.76 -20.73
N ASP A 108 -15.20 -12.73 -21.09
CA ASP A 108 -16.40 -12.51 -21.92
C ASP A 108 -17.58 -11.87 -21.18
N GLN A 109 -17.51 -11.79 -19.86
CA GLN A 109 -18.48 -11.09 -18.99
C GLN A 109 -18.00 -9.68 -18.63
N ILE A 110 -16.87 -9.25 -19.20
CA ILE A 110 -16.29 -7.93 -18.98
C ILE A 110 -16.18 -7.23 -20.33
N ASP A 111 -16.60 -5.98 -20.38
CA ASP A 111 -16.45 -5.12 -21.55
C ASP A 111 -15.00 -4.60 -21.64
N ILE A 112 -14.08 -5.51 -21.97
CA ILE A 112 -12.65 -5.22 -22.08
C ILE A 112 -12.39 -4.17 -23.17
N ALA A 113 -13.20 -4.17 -24.23
CA ALA A 113 -13.08 -3.23 -25.33
C ALA A 113 -13.40 -1.79 -24.89
N ALA A 114 -14.48 -1.59 -24.14
CA ALA A 114 -14.80 -0.26 -23.59
C ALA A 114 -13.73 0.21 -22.62
N LEU A 115 -13.28 -0.64 -21.69
CA LEU A 115 -12.21 -0.32 -20.74
C LEU A 115 -10.92 0.09 -21.44
N SER A 116 -10.50 -0.68 -22.44
CA SER A 116 -9.27 -0.40 -23.21
C SER A 116 -9.39 0.89 -24.02
N THR A 117 -10.58 1.16 -24.56
CA THR A 117 -10.85 2.41 -25.30
C THR A 117 -10.78 3.61 -24.38
N LEU A 118 -11.39 3.54 -23.18
CA LEU A 118 -11.35 4.61 -22.19
C LEU A 118 -9.93 4.84 -21.66
N GLU A 119 -9.18 3.77 -21.40
CA GLU A 119 -7.79 3.84 -20.96
C GLU A 119 -6.93 4.56 -22.00
N ALA A 120 -7.00 4.14 -23.26
CA ALA A 120 -6.17 4.69 -24.34
C ALA A 120 -6.57 6.11 -24.74
N THR A 121 -7.87 6.43 -24.71
CA THR A 121 -8.39 7.72 -25.20
C THR A 121 -8.36 8.81 -24.14
N TYR A 122 -8.61 8.45 -22.88
CA TYR A 122 -8.82 9.42 -21.80
C TYR A 122 -7.86 9.22 -20.64
N TRP A 123 -7.83 8.04 -20.01
CA TRP A 123 -7.17 7.89 -18.71
C TRP A 123 -5.65 8.01 -18.80
N THR A 124 -5.00 7.21 -19.65
CA THR A 124 -3.54 7.23 -19.81
C THR A 124 -3.04 8.59 -20.34
N PRO A 125 -3.61 9.20 -21.41
CA PRO A 125 -3.14 10.49 -21.90
C PRO A 125 -3.28 11.65 -20.91
N ARG A 126 -4.23 11.56 -19.97
CA ARG A 126 -4.48 12.58 -18.94
C ARG A 126 -3.74 12.30 -17.63
N GLY A 127 -3.06 11.16 -17.51
CA GLY A 127 -2.39 10.73 -16.30
C GLY A 127 -3.35 10.40 -15.15
N GLU A 128 -4.51 9.83 -15.47
CA GLU A 128 -5.47 9.33 -14.50
C GLU A 128 -5.05 7.92 -14.05
N TYR A 129 -4.91 7.71 -12.74
CA TYR A 129 -4.37 6.48 -12.14
C TYR A 129 -5.24 6.01 -10.97
N PHE A 130 -5.13 4.72 -10.62
CA PHE A 130 -5.81 4.13 -9.47
C PHE A 130 -4.84 3.53 -8.45
N ASP A 131 -4.83 4.11 -7.24
CA ASP A 131 -3.93 3.74 -6.13
C ASP A 131 -4.65 3.44 -4.81
N HIS A 132 -5.89 2.96 -4.88
CA HIS A 132 -6.62 2.62 -3.68
C HIS A 132 -6.22 1.24 -3.16
N GLN A 133 -6.00 1.14 -1.85
CA GLN A 133 -5.84 -0.12 -1.13
C GLN A 133 -7.08 -0.37 -0.28
N ALA A 134 -7.77 -1.49 -0.53
CA ALA A 134 -8.87 -1.94 0.31
C ALA A 134 -8.29 -2.60 1.57
N SER A 135 -8.03 -1.78 2.61
CA SER A 135 -7.43 -2.25 3.86
C SER A 135 -8.42 -2.92 4.83
N SER A 136 -9.71 -2.97 4.49
CA SER A 136 -10.77 -3.50 5.35
C SER A 136 -11.66 -4.49 4.60
N ASP A 137 -11.84 -5.66 5.20
CA ASP A 137 -12.63 -6.78 4.65
C ASP A 137 -14.14 -6.47 4.53
N SER A 138 -14.59 -5.33 5.08
CA SER A 138 -15.99 -4.88 5.03
C SER A 138 -16.35 -4.08 3.77
N THR A 139 -15.40 -3.83 2.86
CA THR A 139 -15.67 -3.04 1.65
C THR A 139 -16.34 -3.91 0.60
N SER A 140 -17.51 -3.50 0.10
CA SER A 140 -18.20 -4.23 -0.97
C SER A 140 -17.40 -4.16 -2.27
N ALA A 141 -17.42 -5.24 -3.05
CA ALA A 141 -16.84 -5.27 -4.39
C ALA A 141 -17.39 -4.15 -5.29
N LYS A 142 -18.69 -3.84 -5.17
CA LYS A 142 -19.33 -2.74 -5.90
C LYS A 142 -18.70 -1.40 -5.54
N ASP A 143 -18.48 -1.12 -4.27
CA ASP A 143 -17.89 0.14 -3.82
C ASP A 143 -16.47 0.32 -4.38
N ILE A 144 -15.73 -0.79 -4.53
CA ILE A 144 -14.41 -0.76 -5.15
C ILE A 144 -14.52 -0.52 -6.66
N PHE A 145 -15.48 -1.15 -7.36
CA PHE A 145 -15.74 -0.84 -8.78
C PHE A 145 -16.12 0.62 -8.99
N ASP A 146 -16.98 1.18 -8.14
CA ASP A 146 -17.37 2.58 -8.19
C ASP A 146 -16.15 3.49 -7.99
N LYS A 147 -15.27 3.21 -7.01
CA LYS A 147 -14.02 3.95 -6.81
C LYS A 147 -13.05 3.86 -8.00
N ILE A 148 -12.93 2.68 -8.62
CA ILE A 148 -12.08 2.49 -9.81
C ILE A 148 -12.63 3.35 -10.95
N ALA A 149 -13.93 3.29 -11.22
CA ALA A 149 -14.56 4.08 -12.28
C ALA A 149 -14.50 5.58 -12.00
N GLU A 150 -14.66 6.00 -10.75
CA GLU A 150 -14.59 7.40 -10.33
C GLU A 150 -13.19 7.99 -10.53
N ALA A 151 -12.12 7.21 -10.32
CA ALA A 151 -10.75 7.64 -10.64
C ALA A 151 -10.59 8.00 -12.13
N GLY A 152 -11.36 7.37 -13.01
CA GLY A 152 -11.42 7.64 -14.45
C GLY A 152 -12.49 8.66 -14.85
N MET A 153 -13.02 9.42 -13.88
CA MET A 153 -14.12 10.38 -14.04
C MET A 153 -15.38 9.74 -14.65
N GLY A 154 -15.66 8.52 -14.22
CA GLY A 154 -16.71 7.67 -14.74
C GLY A 154 -17.58 7.06 -13.66
N TYR A 155 -18.33 6.04 -14.06
CA TYR A 155 -19.23 5.27 -13.20
C TYR A 155 -19.26 3.81 -13.65
N PHE A 156 -19.47 2.92 -12.69
CA PHE A 156 -19.58 1.50 -12.97
C PHE A 156 -20.94 1.18 -13.62
N LEU A 157 -20.90 0.30 -14.61
CA LEU A 157 -22.06 -0.17 -15.35
C LEU A 157 -22.13 -1.70 -15.29
N LEU A 158 -23.35 -2.20 -15.07
CA LEU A 158 -23.67 -3.61 -15.25
C LEU A 158 -24.91 -3.71 -16.13
N SER A 159 -24.73 -4.14 -17.37
CA SER A 159 -25.81 -4.29 -18.35
C SER A 159 -25.83 -5.73 -18.85
N ASP A 160 -26.97 -6.42 -18.74
CA ASP A 160 -27.14 -7.80 -19.21
C ASP A 160 -26.07 -8.80 -18.71
N GLY A 161 -25.51 -8.56 -17.52
CA GLY A 161 -24.43 -9.37 -16.94
C GLY A 161 -23.03 -9.04 -17.46
N LEU A 162 -22.90 -8.03 -18.33
CA LEU A 162 -21.63 -7.48 -18.79
C LEU A 162 -21.17 -6.35 -17.87
N LEU A 163 -19.99 -6.52 -17.27
CA LEU A 163 -19.31 -5.53 -16.44
C LEU A 163 -18.64 -4.49 -17.34
N SER A 164 -19.04 -3.23 -17.25
CA SER A 164 -18.49 -2.14 -18.06
C SER A 164 -18.31 -0.86 -17.24
N VAL A 165 -17.78 0.18 -17.89
CA VAL A 165 -17.56 1.50 -17.29
C VAL A 165 -18.04 2.57 -18.27
N GLY A 166 -18.80 3.52 -17.75
CA GLY A 166 -19.17 4.74 -18.47
C GLY A 166 -18.28 5.90 -18.05
N ARG A 167 -18.04 6.86 -18.94
CA ARG A 167 -17.33 8.10 -18.61
C ARG A 167 -18.26 9.29 -18.73
N GLU A 168 -18.36 10.06 -17.66
CA GLU A 168 -19.18 11.28 -17.62
C GLU A 168 -18.34 12.51 -18.02
N GLY A 169 -17.03 12.45 -17.80
CA GLY A 169 -16.10 13.55 -18.08
C GLY A 169 -15.73 14.30 -16.81
N VAL A 170 -15.06 15.45 -16.95
CA VAL A 170 -14.61 16.24 -15.80
C VAL A 170 -15.84 16.71 -15.03
N LYS A 171 -16.07 16.13 -13.86
CA LYS A 171 -17.14 16.56 -12.96
C LYS A 171 -16.80 17.94 -12.42
N SER A 172 -17.80 18.81 -12.41
CA SER A 172 -17.74 20.06 -11.65
C SER A 172 -17.38 19.73 -10.21
N TRP A 173 -16.39 20.41 -9.64
CA TRP A 173 -16.06 20.20 -8.24
C TRP A 173 -17.29 20.54 -7.39
N THR A 174 -17.68 19.60 -6.52
CA THR A 174 -18.77 19.78 -5.56
C THR A 174 -18.22 19.53 -4.16
N GLY A 175 -18.07 20.59 -3.38
CA GLY A 175 -17.64 20.55 -1.99
C GLY A 175 -17.73 21.93 -1.35
N ILE A 176 -17.26 22.06 -0.12
CA ILE A 176 -16.93 23.35 0.49
C ILE A 176 -15.41 23.47 0.42
N ILE A 177 -14.89 24.59 -0.11
CA ILE A 177 -13.44 24.81 -0.15
C ILE A 177 -13.08 25.23 1.28
N THR A 178 -12.47 24.32 2.02
CA THR A 178 -11.87 24.64 3.31
C THR A 178 -10.50 25.28 3.09
N PRO A 179 -10.12 26.34 3.83
CA PRO A 179 -8.82 27.01 3.66
C PRO A 179 -7.58 26.09 3.74
N GLN A 180 -7.74 24.90 4.33
CA GLN A 180 -6.71 23.88 4.47
C GLN A 180 -6.45 23.09 3.17
N ASP A 181 -7.37 23.13 2.19
CA ASP A 181 -7.29 22.37 0.94
C ASP A 181 -6.84 23.24 -0.25
N THR A 182 -6.57 24.54 -0.03
CA THR A 182 -6.10 25.46 -1.07
C THR A 182 -4.57 25.48 -1.13
N VAL A 183 -4.02 25.31 -2.34
CA VAL A 183 -2.56 25.29 -2.57
C VAL A 183 -1.99 26.72 -2.71
N GLU A 184 -2.85 27.71 -3.00
CA GLU A 184 -2.51 29.13 -3.21
C GLU A 184 -3.59 30.04 -2.61
N GLU A 185 -3.31 31.34 -2.44
CA GLU A 185 -4.33 32.30 -2.00
C GLU A 185 -5.43 32.46 -3.05
N MET A 186 -6.68 32.39 -2.61
CA MET A 186 -7.85 32.65 -3.45
C MET A 186 -7.79 34.10 -3.98
N GLN A 187 -7.65 34.25 -5.30
CA GLN A 187 -7.73 35.56 -5.94
C GLN A 187 -9.17 35.92 -6.28
N THR A 188 -9.62 37.08 -5.81
CA THR A 188 -10.91 37.66 -6.19
C THR A 188 -10.68 38.70 -7.28
N SER A 189 -11.11 38.41 -8.51
CA SER A 189 -11.10 39.40 -9.59
C SER A 189 -12.42 40.16 -9.61
N PHE A 190 -12.38 41.47 -9.39
CA PHE A 190 -13.53 42.34 -9.59
C PHE A 190 -13.55 42.83 -11.04
N ARG A 191 -14.61 42.50 -11.79
CA ARG A 191 -14.85 43.08 -13.13
C ARG A 191 -15.89 44.17 -12.97
N VAL A 192 -15.52 45.42 -13.25
CA VAL A 192 -16.47 46.53 -13.34
C VAL A 192 -17.38 46.25 -14.55
N PRO A 193 -18.72 46.27 -14.40
CA PRO A 193 -19.63 46.17 -15.54
C PRO A 193 -19.30 47.26 -16.57
N SER A 194 -19.19 46.88 -17.84
CA SER A 194 -18.94 47.84 -18.92
C SER A 194 -20.23 48.53 -19.33
N GLU A 195 -20.15 49.69 -19.97
CA GLU A 195 -21.33 50.48 -20.37
C GLU A 195 -22.27 49.69 -21.32
N ASP A 196 -21.73 48.70 -22.04
CA ASP A 196 -22.49 47.74 -22.87
C ASP A 196 -23.38 46.78 -22.04
N ASP A 197 -23.04 46.49 -20.77
CA ASP A 197 -23.83 45.60 -19.91
C ASP A 197 -25.11 46.28 -19.37
N LEU A 198 -25.17 47.61 -19.40
CA LEU A 198 -26.30 48.40 -18.89
C LEU A 198 -27.39 48.65 -19.94
N MET A 199 -27.11 48.44 -21.23
CA MET A 199 -28.04 48.73 -22.33
C MET A 199 -29.05 47.61 -22.60
N ALA A 200 -29.04 46.53 -21.82
CA ALA A 200 -29.97 45.41 -22.00
C ALA A 200 -31.35 45.61 -21.34
N TRP A 201 -31.61 46.77 -20.71
CA TRP A 201 -32.84 47.05 -19.96
C TRP A 201 -33.48 48.41 -20.28
N MET A 202 -33.29 48.94 -21.48
CA MET A 202 -33.99 50.16 -21.95
C MET A 202 -34.73 49.93 -23.26
#